data_AF-A0A848P907-F1
#
_entry.id   AF-A0A848P907-F1
#
_cell.length_a   1.000
_cell.length_b   1.000
_cell.length_c   1.000
_cell.angle_alpha   90.00
_cell.angle_beta   90.00
_cell.angle_gamma   90.00
#
_symmetry.space_group_name_H-M   'P 1'
#
loop_
_entity.id
_entity.type
_entity.pdbx_description
1 polymer ?
#
loop_
_entity_poly.entity_id
_entity_poly.type
_entity_poly.pdbx_seq_one_letter_code
_entity_poly.pdbx_strand_id
1 'polypeptide(L)'
;MTFRRTRSAEQRAIIDKLFRLRQKVYQERSHRVEFVCLALQHGLASEVIHYELWDEGWEGLGERVWDACFEMGDSELVIADVVERARRENFLDAVRDYCTAPGAFERWLSYADRQACLF
;
A
#
# COMPACT_ATOMS: atom_id res chain seq x y z
N MET A 1 12.15 -10.50 22.72
CA MET A 1 12.42 -11.68 21.87
C MET A 1 11.58 -11.54 20.62
N THR A 2 12.15 -11.04 19.53
CA THR A 2 11.45 -10.91 18.25
C THR A 2 11.35 -12.32 17.66
N PHE A 3 10.15 -12.91 17.66
CA PHE A 3 9.92 -14.16 16.94
C PHE A 3 10.09 -13.86 15.45
N ARG A 4 11.21 -14.29 14.87
CA ARG A 4 11.46 -14.13 13.44
C ARG A 4 10.47 -15.04 12.70
N ARG A 5 9.41 -14.46 12.11
CA ARG A 5 8.46 -15.22 11.29
C ARG A 5 9.22 -15.92 10.16
N THR A 6 9.00 -17.22 10.01
CA THR A 6 9.55 -17.95 8.86
C THR A 6 8.67 -17.64 7.66
N ARG A 7 9.15 -16.76 6.77
CA ARG A 7 8.45 -16.39 5.54
C ARG A 7 8.75 -17.36 4.41
N SER A 8 7.74 -17.65 3.58
CA SER A 8 7.94 -18.45 2.37
C SER A 8 8.84 -17.72 1.36
N ALA A 9 9.43 -18.45 0.42
CA ALA A 9 10.25 -17.86 -0.64
C ALA A 9 9.45 -16.85 -1.50
N GLU A 10 8.17 -17.17 -1.77
CA GLU A 10 7.25 -16.29 -2.50
C GLU A 10 6.99 -14.99 -1.73
N GLN A 11 6.67 -15.09 -0.43
CA GLN A 11 6.42 -13.91 0.40
C GLN A 11 7.67 -13.03 0.50
N ARG A 12 8.87 -13.62 0.62
CA ARG A 12 10.14 -12.88 0.58
C ARG A 12 10.33 -12.14 -0.74
N ALA A 13 10.05 -12.77 -1.88
CA ALA A 13 10.18 -12.11 -3.18
C ALA A 13 9.27 -10.87 -3.31
N ILE A 14 8.06 -10.94 -2.76
CA ILE A 14 7.13 -9.82 -2.69
C ILE A 14 7.68 -8.70 -1.79
N ILE A 15 8.18 -9.03 -0.60
CA ILE A 15 8.76 -8.06 0.33
C ILE A 15 10.01 -7.42 -0.29
N ASP A 16 10.86 -8.19 -0.98
CA ASP A 16 12.02 -7.65 -1.69
C ASP A 16 11.62 -6.72 -2.83
N LYS A 17 10.43 -6.91 -3.43
CA LYS A 17 9.88 -5.98 -4.40
C LYS A 17 9.39 -4.69 -3.73
N LEU A 18 8.66 -4.77 -2.61
CA LEU A 18 8.30 -3.60 -1.80
C LEU A 18 9.56 -2.84 -1.37
N PHE A 19 10.58 -3.56 -0.90
CA PHE A 19 11.85 -3.00 -0.45
C PHE A 19 12.53 -2.19 -1.55
N ARG A 20 12.53 -2.70 -2.79
CA ARG A 20 13.07 -1.95 -3.94
C ARG A 20 12.22 -0.74 -4.29
N LEU A 21 10.89 -0.85 -4.24
CA LEU A 21 9.96 0.27 -4.50
C LEU A 21 10.08 1.39 -3.47
N ARG A 22 10.44 1.09 -2.22
CA ARG A 22 10.61 2.07 -1.13
C ARG A 22 11.52 3.25 -1.49
N GLN A 23 12.53 3.03 -2.34
CA GLN A 23 13.47 4.08 -2.76
C GLN A 23 12.90 4.99 -3.85
N LYS A 24 11.78 4.59 -4.46
CA LYS A 24 11.16 5.25 -5.61
C LYS A 24 9.87 5.98 -5.28
N VAL A 25 9.32 5.80 -4.07
CA VAL A 25 8.05 6.43 -3.66
C VAL A 25 8.07 7.96 -3.77
N TYR A 26 9.24 8.58 -3.59
CA TYR A 26 9.41 10.03 -3.70
C TYR A 26 9.56 10.54 -5.14
N GLN A 27 9.65 9.64 -6.13
CA GLN A 27 9.95 10.02 -7.52
C GLN A 27 8.68 10.25 -8.31
N GLU A 28 7.73 9.32 -8.25
CA GLU A 28 6.50 9.36 -9.05
C GLU A 28 5.30 8.75 -8.33
N ARG A 29 4.10 9.24 -8.66
CA ARG A 29 2.82 8.70 -8.16
C ARG A 29 2.65 7.22 -8.49
N SER A 30 3.06 6.80 -9.69
CA SER A 30 3.00 5.41 -10.19
C SER A 30 3.68 4.43 -9.23
N HIS A 31 4.85 4.79 -8.69
CA HIS A 31 5.59 3.97 -7.73
C HIS A 31 4.86 3.85 -6.39
N ARG A 32 4.21 4.91 -5.92
CA ARG A 32 3.41 4.90 -4.68
C ARG A 32 2.17 4.03 -4.84
N VAL A 33 1.47 4.15 -5.98
CA VAL A 33 0.34 3.29 -6.31
C VAL A 33 0.78 1.82 -6.36
N GLU A 34 1.89 1.51 -7.01
CA GLU A 34 2.41 0.14 -7.05
C GLU A 34 2.77 -0.39 -5.66
N PHE A 35 3.42 0.43 -4.83
CA PHE A 35 3.80 0.07 -3.47
C PHE A 35 2.56 -0.26 -2.62
N VAL A 36 1.57 0.63 -2.61
CA VAL A 36 0.33 0.46 -1.83
C VAL A 36 -0.46 -0.76 -2.32
N CYS A 37 -0.63 -0.93 -3.64
CA CYS A 37 -1.34 -2.08 -4.19
C CYS A 37 -0.66 -3.40 -3.81
N LEU A 38 0.66 -3.50 -3.97
CA LEU A 38 1.41 -4.70 -3.64
C LEU A 38 1.32 -5.04 -2.14
N ALA A 39 1.39 -4.02 -1.28
CA ALA A 39 1.28 -4.23 0.16
C ALA A 39 -0.13 -4.67 0.58
N LEU A 40 -1.19 -4.07 0.03
CA LEU A 40 -2.57 -4.46 0.33
C LEU A 40 -2.90 -5.85 -0.21
N GLN A 41 -2.57 -6.12 -1.48
CA GLN A 41 -2.86 -7.38 -2.15
C GLN A 41 -2.25 -8.59 -1.41
N HIS A 42 -1.11 -8.41 -0.77
CA HIS A 42 -0.40 -9.47 -0.04
C HIS A 42 -0.53 -9.38 1.49
N GLY A 43 -1.42 -8.52 2.01
CA GLY A 43 -1.67 -8.39 3.44
C GLY A 43 -0.50 -7.84 4.26
N LEU A 44 0.43 -7.11 3.61
CA LEU A 44 1.66 -6.59 4.21
C LEU A 44 1.52 -5.15 4.73
N ALA A 45 0.39 -4.48 4.49
CA ALA A 45 0.20 -3.08 4.89
C ALA A 45 0.42 -2.86 6.40
N SER A 46 -0.22 -3.68 7.25
CA SER A 46 -0.04 -3.63 8.71
C SER A 46 1.41 -3.84 9.12
N GLU A 47 2.11 -4.77 8.47
CA GLU A 47 3.50 -5.10 8.79
C GLU A 47 4.48 -4.00 8.39
N VAL A 48 4.17 -3.26 7.30
CA VAL A 48 4.90 -2.04 6.93
C VAL A 48 4.63 -0.93 7.95
N ILE A 49 3.36 -0.65 8.25
CA ILE A 49 2.95 0.45 9.14
C ILE A 49 3.52 0.26 10.55
N HIS A 50 3.53 -0.98 11.06
CA HIS A 50 4.03 -1.27 12.40
C HIS A 50 5.52 -1.65 12.47
N TYR A 51 6.28 -1.39 11.39
CA TYR A 51 7.72 -1.65 11.34
C TYR A 51 8.13 -3.12 11.54
N GLU A 52 7.22 -4.09 11.41
CA GLU A 52 7.54 -5.52 11.56
C GLU A 52 8.57 -5.97 10.50
N LEU A 53 8.40 -5.50 9.25
CA LEU A 53 9.36 -5.79 8.16
C LEU A 53 10.73 -5.16 8.40
N TRP A 54 10.75 -3.97 8.99
CA TRP A 54 11.98 -3.32 9.41
C TRP A 54 12.74 -4.21 10.40
N ASP A 55 12.06 -4.64 11.46
CA ASP A 55 12.64 -5.46 12.53
C ASP A 55 13.12 -6.84 12.05
N GLU A 56 12.56 -7.36 10.97
CA GLU A 56 12.99 -8.62 10.36
C GLU A 56 14.23 -8.51 9.46
N GLY A 57 14.63 -7.29 9.10
CA GLY A 57 15.85 -6.98 8.35
C GLY A 57 15.64 -6.18 7.06
N TRP A 58 14.42 -5.74 6.74
CA TRP A 58 14.14 -4.89 5.58
C TRP A 58 14.14 -3.40 5.97
N GLU A 59 15.30 -2.91 6.43
CA GLU A 59 15.50 -1.52 6.87
C GLU A 59 15.07 -0.48 5.80
N GLY A 60 14.10 0.35 6.18
CA GLY A 60 13.44 1.34 5.32
C GLY A 60 11.98 1.01 4.99
N LEU A 61 11.50 -0.20 5.25
CA LEU A 61 10.07 -0.54 5.17
C LEU A 61 9.41 -0.29 6.52
N GLY A 62 8.81 0.89 6.67
CA GLY A 62 8.18 1.36 7.90
C GLY A 62 7.09 2.39 7.62
N GLU A 63 6.36 2.82 8.65
CA GLU A 63 5.28 3.83 8.55
C GLU A 63 5.69 5.07 7.73
N ARG A 64 6.90 5.59 7.91
CA ARG A 64 7.41 6.75 7.14
C ARG A 64 7.30 6.58 5.63
N VAL A 65 7.55 5.38 5.10
CA VAL A 65 7.43 5.13 3.65
C VAL A 65 5.97 4.93 3.23
N TRP A 66 5.14 4.42 4.14
CA TRP A 66 3.71 4.30 3.95
C TRP A 66 3.04 5.68 3.88
N ASP A 67 3.33 6.56 4.85
CA ASP A 67 2.81 7.92 4.89
C ASP A 67 3.25 8.72 3.66
N ALA A 68 4.51 8.58 3.24
CA ALA A 68 5.01 9.18 2.01
C ALA A 68 4.24 8.73 0.76
N CYS A 69 3.50 7.62 0.79
CA CYS A 69 2.62 7.26 -0.32
C CYS A 69 1.45 8.25 -0.49
N PHE A 70 0.99 8.86 0.61
CA PHE A 70 -0.16 9.75 0.65
C PHE A 70 0.20 11.22 0.95
N GLU A 71 1.33 11.51 1.59
CA GLU A 71 1.69 12.87 2.05
C GLU A 71 2.40 13.75 0.99
N MET A 72 2.38 13.37 -0.29
CA MET A 72 3.05 14.12 -1.37
C MET A 72 2.14 15.16 -2.06
N GLY A 73 0.97 15.47 -1.49
CA GLY A 73 0.03 16.47 -2.00
C GLY A 73 -0.95 15.98 -3.08
N ASP A 74 -0.90 14.70 -3.43
CA ASP A 74 -1.77 14.05 -4.44
C ASP A 74 -2.39 12.74 -3.91
N SER A 75 -2.64 12.66 -2.60
CA SER A 75 -3.23 11.50 -1.93
C SER A 75 -4.51 11.00 -2.59
N GLU A 76 -5.42 11.91 -2.95
CA GLU A 76 -6.71 11.54 -3.57
C GLU A 76 -6.50 10.80 -4.90
N LEU A 77 -5.51 11.21 -5.69
CA LEU A 77 -5.17 10.56 -6.96
C LEU A 77 -4.52 9.19 -6.74
N VAL A 78 -3.64 9.07 -5.74
CA VAL A 78 -3.08 7.76 -5.35
C VAL A 78 -4.19 6.82 -4.91
N ILE A 79 -5.12 7.28 -4.07
CA ILE A 79 -6.24 6.47 -3.57
C ILE A 79 -7.14 6.05 -4.74
N ALA A 80 -7.49 6.96 -5.63
CA ALA A 80 -8.29 6.65 -6.82
C ALA A 80 -7.62 5.57 -7.68
N ASP A 81 -6.34 5.74 -8.03
CA ASP A 81 -5.57 4.77 -8.82
C ASP A 81 -5.47 3.40 -8.11
N VAL A 82 -5.31 3.37 -6.78
CA VAL A 82 -5.30 2.14 -5.97
C VAL A 82 -6.65 1.43 -6.01
N VAL A 83 -7.76 2.16 -5.84
CA VAL A 83 -9.12 1.59 -5.87
C VAL A 83 -9.45 1.05 -7.26
N GLU A 84 -9.15 1.79 -8.32
CA GLU A 84 -9.33 1.33 -9.71
C GLU A 84 -8.54 0.05 -9.98
N ARG A 85 -7.28 0.02 -9.53
CA ARG A 85 -6.44 -1.16 -9.64
C ARG A 85 -6.98 -2.34 -8.82
N ALA A 86 -7.48 -2.09 -7.60
CA ALA A 86 -8.09 -3.10 -6.76
C ALA A 86 -9.36 -3.71 -7.36
N ARG A 87 -10.18 -2.89 -8.03
CA ARG A 87 -11.34 -3.35 -8.81
C ARG A 87 -10.91 -4.25 -9.98
N ARG A 88 -9.89 -3.84 -10.74
CA ARG A 88 -9.40 -4.57 -11.92
C ARG A 88 -8.70 -5.89 -11.56
N GLU A 89 -7.92 -5.90 -10.49
CA GLU A 89 -7.09 -7.03 -10.06
C GLU A 89 -7.77 -7.86 -8.94
N ASN A 90 -9.05 -7.57 -8.64
CA ASN A 90 -9.90 -8.32 -7.72
C ASN A 90 -9.37 -8.45 -6.29
N PHE A 91 -8.83 -7.35 -5.73
CA PHE A 91 -8.38 -7.28 -4.32
C PHE A 91 -9.07 -6.16 -3.51
N LEU A 92 -10.24 -5.70 -3.96
CA LEU A 92 -10.97 -4.60 -3.30
C LEU A 92 -11.32 -4.88 -1.83
N ASP A 93 -11.47 -6.15 -1.44
CA ASP A 93 -11.70 -6.52 -0.04
C ASP A 93 -10.50 -6.19 0.86
N ALA A 94 -9.26 -6.32 0.37
CA ALA A 94 -8.08 -5.90 1.13
C ALA A 94 -8.04 -4.38 1.37
N VAL A 95 -8.55 -3.58 0.42
CA VAL A 95 -8.70 -2.12 0.60
C VAL A 95 -9.74 -1.82 1.67
N ARG A 96 -10.85 -2.57 1.67
CA ARG A 96 -11.93 -2.44 2.67
C ARG A 96 -11.43 -2.77 4.07
N ASP A 97 -10.71 -3.87 4.22
CA ASP A 97 -10.16 -4.32 5.50
C ASP A 97 -9.12 -3.35 6.06
N TYR A 98 -8.34 -2.70 5.18
CA TYR A 98 -7.43 -1.62 5.57
C TYR A 98 -8.16 -0.36 6.07
N CYS A 99 -9.33 -0.04 5.49
CA CYS A 99 -10.12 1.13 5.82
C CYS A 99 -10.93 0.94 7.12
N THR A 100 -10.25 0.92 8.27
CA THR A 100 -10.86 0.65 9.58
C THR A 100 -11.69 1.81 10.15
N ALA A 101 -11.45 3.04 9.71
CA ALA A 101 -12.19 4.20 10.19
C ALA A 101 -13.60 4.28 9.54
N PRO A 102 -14.65 4.63 10.30
CA PRO A 102 -16.00 4.76 9.75
C PRO A 102 -16.08 5.68 8.53
N GLY A 103 -16.70 5.18 7.46
CA GLY A 103 -16.84 5.91 6.19
C GLY A 103 -15.56 6.05 5.37
N ALA A 104 -14.42 5.48 5.81
CA ALA A 104 -13.15 5.64 5.10
C ALA A 104 -13.17 4.92 3.75
N PHE A 105 -13.70 3.70 3.71
CA PHE A 105 -13.80 2.92 2.48
C PHE A 105 -14.69 3.64 1.46
N GLU A 106 -15.85 4.14 1.87
CA GLU A 106 -16.76 4.89 1.01
C GLU A 106 -16.10 6.18 0.49
N ARG A 107 -15.32 6.87 1.32
CA ARG A 107 -14.54 8.03 0.87
C ARG A 107 -13.51 7.63 -0.19
N TRP A 108 -12.79 6.52 0.00
CA TRP A 108 -11.83 6.00 -0.97
C TRP A 108 -12.50 5.68 -2.30
N LEU A 109 -13.64 4.97 -2.27
CA LEU A 109 -14.44 4.70 -3.48
C LEU A 109 -14.85 5.99 -4.18
N SER A 110 -15.26 7.02 -3.43
CA SER A 110 -15.70 8.30 -3.99
C SER A 110 -14.60 9.04 -4.76
N TYR A 111 -13.32 8.89 -4.38
CA TYR A 111 -12.22 9.50 -5.13
C TYR A 111 -12.06 8.85 -6.51
N ALA A 112 -12.11 7.53 -6.58
CA ALA A 112 -12.09 6.80 -7.86
C ALA A 112 -13.30 7.14 -8.73
N ASP A 113 -14.50 7.19 -8.13
CA ASP A 113 -15.72 7.46 -8.88
C ASP A 113 -15.75 8.90 -9.42
N ARG A 114 -15.25 9.89 -8.67
CA ARG A 114 -15.09 11.27 -9.16
C ARG A 114 -14.11 11.35 -10.32
N GLN A 115 -13.00 10.61 -10.25
CA GLN A 115 -11.99 10.59 -11.32
C GLN A 115 -12.57 9.98 -12.61
N ALA A 116 -13.39 8.94 -12.50
CA ALA A 116 -14.10 8.35 -13.63
C ALA A 116 -15.11 9.31 -14.28
N CYS A 117 -15.70 10.25 -13.53
CA CYS A 117 -16.63 11.26 -14.07
C CYS A 117 -15.96 12.42 -14.82
N LEU A 118 -14.62 12.51 -14.82
CA LEU A 118 -13.89 13.58 -15.51
C LEU A 118 -13.57 13.27 -16.98
N PHE A 119 -13.88 12.07 -17.46
CA PHE A 119 -13.61 11.58 -18.82
C PHE A 119 -14.79 10.78 -19.38
#